data_AF-A0A5C6A5R4-F1
#
_entry.id   AF-A0A5C6A5R4-F1
#
_cell.length_a   1.000
_cell.length_b   1.000
_cell.length_c   1.000
_cell.angle_alpha   90.00
_cell.angle_beta   90.00
_cell.angle_gamma   90.00
#
_symmetry.space_group_name_H-M   'P 1'
#
loop_
_entity.id
_entity.type
_entity.pdbx_description
1 polymer ?
#
loop_
_entity_poly.entity_id
_entity_poly.type
_entity_poly.pdbx_seq_one_letter_code
_entity_poly.pdbx_strand_id
1 'polypeptide(L)'
;MAASEAETENIEFKISESDQDQNGFVSIWNIASATCDGDVEATRSLASKLLNFLCKRDCDFIVCSSADAEYLDQKFEKDKKILYDWKPESEHVDILAQHAEVPAKAFMSFLATHKFNPDTKYNPRRADRVEWFTSRWSIG
;
A
#
# COMPACT_ATOMS: atom_id res chain seq x y z
N MET A 1 22.49 -31.01 0.67
CA MET A 1 22.54 -29.61 0.22
C MET A 1 21.19 -28.99 0.46
N ALA A 2 21.18 -27.74 0.88
CA ALA A 2 20.05 -27.02 1.45
C ALA A 2 18.92 -26.76 0.45
N ALA A 3 17.69 -26.88 0.94
CA ALA A 3 16.59 -25.96 0.64
C ALA A 3 15.58 -26.12 1.78
N SER A 4 15.77 -25.38 2.87
CA SER A 4 14.70 -25.13 3.82
C SER A 4 13.66 -24.28 3.10
N GLU A 5 12.56 -24.91 2.70
CA GLU A 5 11.33 -24.25 2.32
C GLU A 5 10.93 -23.32 3.46
N ALA A 6 11.15 -22.02 3.27
CA ALA A 6 10.58 -21.02 4.13
C ALA A 6 9.07 -21.11 3.92
N GLU A 7 8.37 -21.72 4.88
CA GLU A 7 6.94 -21.55 5.11
C GLU A 7 6.68 -20.05 5.10
N THR A 8 6.26 -19.58 3.93
CA THR A 8 5.83 -18.22 3.73
C THR A 8 4.42 -18.27 4.23
N GLU A 9 4.17 -17.74 5.43
CA GLU A 9 2.81 -17.53 5.93
C GLU A 9 2.05 -16.77 4.85
N ASN A 10 1.30 -17.52 4.05
CA ASN A 10 0.50 -17.02 2.95
C ASN A 10 -0.56 -16.15 3.61
N ILE A 11 -0.34 -14.85 3.68
CA ILE A 11 -1.46 -13.95 3.80
C ILE A 11 -2.28 -14.21 2.53
N GLU A 12 -3.42 -14.87 2.69
CA GLU A 12 -4.44 -14.91 1.65
C GLU A 12 -5.02 -13.51 1.55
N PHE A 13 -4.36 -12.65 0.76
CA PHE A 13 -4.90 -11.36 0.41
C PHE A 13 -6.21 -11.60 -0.34
N LYS A 14 -7.33 -11.29 0.33
CA LYS A 14 -8.64 -11.37 -0.28
C LYS A 14 -8.79 -10.12 -1.15
N ILE A 15 -8.70 -10.26 -2.47
CA ILE A 15 -9.08 -9.21 -3.40
C ILE A 15 -10.36 -9.66 -4.08
N SER A 16 -11.49 -9.07 -3.72
CA SER A 16 -12.75 -9.36 -4.41
C SER A 16 -12.68 -8.78 -5.82
N GLU A 17 -13.19 -9.50 -6.81
CA GLU A 17 -13.33 -8.95 -8.17
C GLU A 17 -14.27 -7.73 -8.20
N SER A 18 -15.17 -7.61 -7.23
CA SER A 18 -16.04 -6.44 -7.03
C SER A 18 -15.30 -5.18 -6.56
N ASP A 19 -14.13 -5.34 -5.93
CA ASP A 19 -13.29 -4.23 -5.46
C ASP A 19 -12.28 -3.79 -6.53
N GLN A 20 -12.24 -4.49 -7.67
CA GLN A 20 -11.41 -4.16 -8.81
C GLN A 20 -12.21 -3.30 -9.79
N ASP A 21 -11.59 -2.21 -10.25
CA ASP A 21 -12.14 -1.38 -11.32
C ASP A 21 -12.11 -2.12 -12.67
N GLN A 22 -12.75 -1.53 -13.69
CA GLN A 22 -12.81 -2.08 -15.06
C GLN A 22 -11.44 -2.41 -15.66
N ASN A 23 -10.37 -1.79 -15.13
CA ASN A 23 -9.00 -1.96 -15.57
C ASN A 23 -8.21 -2.96 -14.70
N GLY A 24 -8.82 -3.59 -13.68
CA GLY A 24 -8.18 -4.53 -12.76
C GLY A 24 -7.30 -3.86 -11.69
N PHE A 25 -7.52 -2.56 -11.45
CA PHE A 25 -6.89 -1.80 -10.38
C PHE A 25 -7.74 -1.90 -9.12
N VAL A 26 -7.08 -1.83 -7.97
CA VAL A 26 -7.71 -1.84 -6.65
C VAL A 26 -6.89 -0.98 -5.71
N SER A 27 -7.54 -0.26 -4.80
CA SER A 27 -6.85 0.53 -3.79
C SER A 27 -6.20 -0.35 -2.73
N ILE A 28 -5.04 0.04 -2.21
CA ILE A 28 -4.37 -0.66 -1.10
C ILE A 28 -5.32 -0.81 0.10
N TRP A 29 -6.15 0.20 0.34
CA TRP A 29 -7.17 0.17 1.38
C TRP A 29 -8.19 -0.95 1.16
N ASN A 30 -8.74 -1.10 -0.05
CA ASN A 30 -9.71 -2.16 -0.34
C ASN A 30 -9.10 -3.55 -0.17
N ILE A 31 -7.85 -3.76 -0.60
CA ILE A 31 -7.14 -5.03 -0.37
C ILE A 31 -7.01 -5.31 1.12
N ALA A 32 -6.56 -4.32 1.89
CA ALA A 32 -6.39 -4.46 3.33
C ALA A 32 -7.74 -4.70 4.03
N SER A 33 -8.78 -3.99 3.61
CA SER A 33 -10.12 -4.07 4.18
C SER A 33 -10.78 -5.42 3.91
N ALA A 34 -10.68 -5.92 2.68
CA ALA A 34 -11.15 -7.24 2.32
C ALA A 34 -10.38 -8.35 3.06
N THR A 35 -9.07 -8.17 3.29
CA THR A 35 -8.24 -9.11 4.05
C THR A 35 -8.56 -9.10 5.55
N CYS A 36 -8.94 -7.94 6.10
CA CYS A 36 -9.29 -7.76 7.52
C CYS A 36 -10.80 -7.87 7.79
N ASP A 37 -11.59 -8.38 6.84
CA ASP A 37 -13.05 -8.53 6.94
C ASP A 37 -13.77 -7.24 7.41
N GLY A 38 -13.25 -6.06 6.98
CA GLY A 38 -13.83 -4.74 7.27
C GLY A 38 -13.41 -4.11 8.61
N ASP A 39 -12.53 -4.72 9.38
CA ASP A 39 -12.02 -4.13 10.63
C ASP A 39 -11.10 -2.93 10.34
N VAL A 40 -11.50 -1.72 10.74
CA VAL A 40 -10.80 -0.47 10.39
C VAL A 40 -9.40 -0.40 11.01
N GLU A 41 -9.24 -0.85 12.26
CA GLU A 41 -7.95 -0.77 12.96
C GLU A 41 -6.93 -1.75 12.37
N ALA A 42 -7.38 -2.96 12.06
CA ALA A 42 -6.58 -3.97 11.38
C ALA A 42 -6.30 -3.57 9.93
N THR A 43 -7.28 -3.00 9.22
CA THR A 43 -7.13 -2.49 7.84
C THR A 43 -6.07 -1.41 7.79
N ARG A 44 -6.15 -0.39 8.66
CA ARG A 44 -5.16 0.67 8.76
C ARG A 44 -3.78 0.12 9.11
N SER A 45 -3.73 -0.84 10.03
CA SER A 45 -2.47 -1.48 10.42
C SER A 45 -1.83 -2.24 9.25
N LEU A 46 -2.62 -2.96 8.47
CA LEU A 46 -2.15 -3.70 7.30
C LEU A 46 -1.77 -2.76 6.16
N ALA A 47 -2.61 -1.76 5.85
CA ALA A 47 -2.34 -0.73 4.84
C ALA A 47 -1.06 0.05 5.14
N SER A 48 -0.83 0.42 6.42
CA SER A 48 0.42 1.02 6.87
C SER A 48 1.63 0.13 6.54
N LYS A 49 1.56 -1.16 6.86
CA LYS A 49 2.64 -2.13 6.60
C LYS A 49 2.87 -2.31 5.09
N LEU A 50 1.80 -2.38 4.31
CA LEU A 50 1.85 -2.47 2.85
C LEU A 50 2.52 -1.24 2.24
N LEU A 51 2.05 -0.02 2.56
CA LEU A 51 2.66 1.23 2.08
C LEU A 51 4.16 1.31 2.42
N ASN A 52 4.52 0.99 3.67
CA ASN A 52 5.91 0.99 4.10
C ASN A 52 6.75 -0.06 3.37
N PHE A 53 6.18 -1.23 3.07
CA PHE A 53 6.86 -2.27 2.29
C PHE A 53 7.07 -1.85 0.83
N LEU A 54 6.02 -1.35 0.18
CA LEU A 54 6.04 -0.91 -1.21
C LEU A 54 7.05 0.21 -1.42
N CYS A 55 7.06 1.19 -0.51
CA CYS A 55 8.07 2.24 -0.49
C CYS A 55 9.49 1.67 -0.29
N LYS A 56 9.67 0.74 0.67
CA LYS A 56 10.98 0.12 0.91
C LYS A 56 11.49 -0.71 -0.26
N ARG A 57 10.57 -1.25 -1.07
CA ARG A 57 10.88 -2.02 -2.28
C ARG A 57 10.88 -1.17 -3.54
N ASP A 58 10.67 0.15 -3.41
CA ASP A 58 10.66 1.12 -4.50
C ASP A 58 9.68 0.73 -5.63
N CYS A 59 8.47 0.34 -5.24
CA CYS A 59 7.42 -0.10 -6.15
C CYS A 59 6.97 1.04 -7.09
N ASP A 60 6.98 0.82 -8.40
CA ASP A 60 6.73 1.84 -9.44
C ASP A 60 5.38 1.69 -10.16
N PHE A 61 4.60 0.65 -9.86
CA PHE A 61 3.30 0.42 -10.51
C PHE A 61 2.10 0.97 -9.71
N ILE A 62 2.35 1.83 -8.72
CA ILE A 62 1.26 2.54 -8.04
C ILE A 62 0.74 3.63 -8.96
N VAL A 63 -0.57 3.62 -9.13
CA VAL A 63 -1.31 4.60 -9.90
C VAL A 63 -2.17 5.40 -8.92
N CYS A 64 -2.32 6.68 -9.22
CA CYS A 64 -3.26 7.54 -8.53
C CYS A 64 -3.94 8.38 -9.59
N SER A 65 -5.27 8.45 -9.53
CA SER A 65 -6.01 9.31 -10.45
C SER A 65 -5.57 10.76 -10.30
N SER A 66 -5.58 11.53 -11.39
CA SER A 66 -5.29 12.96 -11.36
C SER A 66 -6.10 13.74 -10.30
N ALA A 67 -7.38 13.38 -10.12
CA ALA A 67 -8.23 14.00 -9.10
C ALA A 67 -7.76 13.67 -7.66
N ASP A 68 -7.35 12.42 -7.42
CA ASP A 68 -6.83 11.99 -6.13
C ASP A 68 -5.43 12.56 -5.84
N ALA A 69 -4.60 12.69 -6.87
CA ALA A 69 -3.30 13.34 -6.75
C ALA A 69 -3.45 14.82 -6.36
N GLU A 70 -4.34 15.56 -7.00
CA GLU A 70 -4.66 16.94 -6.61
C GLU A 70 -5.20 17.01 -5.16
N TYR A 71 -6.03 16.05 -4.76
CA TYR A 71 -6.54 15.98 -3.39
C TYR A 71 -5.42 15.71 -2.37
N LEU A 72 -4.52 14.78 -2.67
CA LEU A 72 -3.37 14.44 -1.85
C LEU A 72 -2.37 15.61 -1.76
N ASP A 73 -2.15 16.34 -2.85
CA ASP A 73 -1.34 17.56 -2.85
C ASP A 73 -1.97 18.65 -1.96
N GLN A 74 -3.28 18.91 -2.09
CA GLN A 74 -3.97 19.86 -1.21
C GLN A 74 -3.92 19.43 0.27
N LYS A 75 -4.03 18.12 0.53
CA LYS A 75 -3.87 17.57 1.87
C LYS A 75 -2.45 17.70 2.38
N PHE A 76 -1.45 17.52 1.52
CA PHE A 76 -0.04 17.70 1.84
C PHE A 76 0.30 19.16 2.16
N GLU A 77 -0.26 20.11 1.40
CA GLU A 77 -0.10 21.54 1.68
C GLU A 77 -0.66 21.91 3.07
N LYS A 78 -1.78 21.30 3.46
CA LYS A 78 -2.38 21.47 4.79
C LYS A 78 -1.63 20.75 5.88
N ASP A 79 -1.23 19.50 5.63
CA ASP A 79 -0.50 18.66 6.58
C ASP A 79 0.58 17.83 5.89
N LYS A 80 1.82 18.33 5.99
CA LYS A 80 3.00 17.67 5.43
C LYS A 80 3.26 16.29 6.03
N LYS A 81 2.65 15.96 7.18
CA LYS A 81 2.76 14.63 7.82
C LYS A 81 2.18 13.53 6.98
N ILE A 82 1.26 13.82 6.06
CA ILE A 82 0.63 12.79 5.23
C ILE A 82 1.66 11.94 4.48
N LEU A 83 2.76 12.54 4.02
CA LEU A 83 3.80 11.82 3.27
C LEU A 83 4.80 11.04 4.13
N TYR A 84 4.76 11.17 5.47
CA TYR A 84 5.75 10.49 6.30
C TYR A 84 5.21 9.84 7.58
N ASP A 85 4.02 10.17 8.04
CA ASP A 85 3.44 9.61 9.26
C ASP A 85 2.55 8.40 8.95
N TRP A 86 3.15 7.35 8.41
CA TRP A 86 2.44 6.13 8.04
C TRP A 86 2.36 5.13 9.18
N LYS A 87 1.99 5.58 10.37
CA LYS A 87 1.81 4.70 11.53
C LYS A 87 0.46 3.99 11.45
N PRO A 88 0.33 2.77 12.01
CA PRO A 88 -0.94 2.05 12.06
C PRO A 88 -2.05 2.78 12.81
N GLU A 89 -1.73 3.81 13.60
CA GLU A 89 -2.69 4.66 14.33
C GLU A 89 -3.00 5.97 13.59
N SER A 90 -2.28 6.25 12.49
CA SER A 90 -2.37 7.53 11.79
C SER A 90 -3.42 7.47 10.69
N GLU A 91 -4.38 8.39 10.75
CA GLU A 91 -5.42 8.56 9.73
C GLU A 91 -4.84 8.95 8.36
N HIS A 92 -3.58 9.41 8.32
CA HIS A 92 -2.87 9.68 7.06
C HIS A 92 -2.67 8.42 6.21
N VAL A 93 -2.57 7.24 6.85
CA VAL A 93 -2.50 5.96 6.14
C VAL A 93 -3.80 5.68 5.41
N ASP A 94 -4.94 6.00 6.03
CA ASP A 94 -6.26 5.77 5.44
C ASP A 94 -6.39 6.58 4.17
N ILE A 95 -6.02 7.86 4.23
CA ILE A 95 -6.05 8.77 3.08
C ILE A 95 -5.16 8.22 1.97
N LEU A 96 -3.88 7.96 2.23
CA LEU A 96 -2.97 7.47 1.19
C LEU A 96 -3.37 6.13 0.61
N ALA A 97 -3.77 5.17 1.44
CA ALA A 97 -4.09 3.82 0.99
C ALA A 97 -5.38 3.76 0.17
N GLN A 98 -6.34 4.67 0.42
CA GLN A 98 -7.56 4.79 -0.38
C GLN A 98 -7.29 5.31 -1.79
N HIS A 99 -6.30 6.20 -1.93
CA HIS A 99 -5.92 6.83 -3.20
C HIS A 99 -4.73 6.13 -3.91
N ALA A 100 -4.11 5.14 -3.26
CA ALA A 100 -3.04 4.33 -3.84
C ALA A 100 -3.64 3.13 -4.56
N GLU A 101 -3.73 3.20 -5.88
CA GLU A 101 -4.26 2.13 -6.70
C GLU A 101 -3.13 1.26 -7.24
N VAL A 102 -3.35 -0.05 -7.27
CA VAL A 102 -2.39 -1.02 -7.79
C VAL A 102 -3.11 -2.05 -8.66
N PRO A 103 -2.47 -2.57 -9.72
CA PRO A 103 -3.02 -3.67 -10.49
C PRO A 103 -3.01 -4.93 -9.61
N ALA A 104 -4.19 -5.47 -9.29
CA ALA A 104 -4.35 -6.56 -8.32
C ALA A 104 -3.40 -7.75 -8.57
N LYS A 105 -3.30 -8.19 -9.84
CA LYS A 105 -2.45 -9.31 -10.24
C LYS A 105 -0.95 -9.03 -10.08
N ALA A 106 -0.51 -7.83 -10.45
CA ALA A 106 0.89 -7.43 -10.33
C ALA A 106 1.27 -7.27 -8.86
N PHE A 107 0.38 -6.66 -8.07
CA PHE A 107 0.54 -6.48 -6.65
C PHE A 107 0.69 -7.82 -5.90
N MET A 108 -0.22 -8.77 -6.11
CA MET A 108 -0.12 -10.10 -5.51
C MET A 108 1.19 -10.81 -5.89
N SER A 109 1.54 -10.75 -7.18
CA SER A 109 2.79 -11.35 -7.69
C SER A 109 4.02 -10.71 -7.05
N PHE A 110 4.00 -9.39 -6.84
CA PHE A 110 5.07 -8.63 -6.20
C PHE A 110 5.22 -9.01 -4.72
N LEU A 111 4.11 -9.08 -3.98
CA LEU A 111 4.13 -9.46 -2.57
C LEU A 111 4.66 -10.89 -2.37
N ALA A 112 4.24 -11.82 -3.22
CA ALA A 112 4.73 -13.20 -3.21
C ALA A 112 6.23 -13.25 -3.54
N THR A 113 6.66 -12.56 -4.61
CA THR A 113 8.06 -12.53 -5.04
C THR A 113 8.99 -11.93 -3.99
N HIS A 114 8.56 -10.84 -3.35
CA HIS A 114 9.34 -10.15 -2.34
C HIS A 114 9.12 -10.67 -0.91
N LYS A 115 8.34 -11.75 -0.76
CA LYS A 115 8.00 -12.41 0.52
C LYS A 115 7.55 -11.39 1.56
N PHE A 116 6.51 -10.63 1.23
CA PHE A 116 5.91 -9.72 2.19
C PHE A 116 5.49 -10.47 3.46
N ASN A 117 5.81 -9.91 4.61
CA ASN A 117 5.49 -10.49 5.90
C ASN A 117 4.77 -9.42 6.76
N PRO A 118 3.54 -9.69 7.24
CA PRO A 118 2.76 -8.69 7.95
C PRO A 118 3.26 -8.46 9.37
N ASP A 119 3.94 -9.43 9.97
CA ASP A 119 4.55 -9.31 11.30
C ASP A 119 5.84 -8.50 11.28
N THR A 120 6.40 -8.29 10.08
CA THR A 120 7.61 -7.49 9.90
C THR A 120 7.31 -6.00 9.93
N LYS A 121 8.03 -5.27 10.79
CA LYS A 121 7.97 -3.82 10.82
C LYS A 121 8.79 -3.21 9.68
N TYR A 122 8.11 -2.75 8.64
CA TYR A 122 8.73 -1.95 7.59
C TYR A 122 8.76 -0.48 7.98
N ASN A 123 9.96 0.13 7.96
CA ASN A 123 10.12 1.53 8.33
C ASN A 123 11.13 2.22 7.39
N PRO A 124 10.72 2.54 6.15
CA PRO A 124 11.52 3.35 5.23
C PRO A 124 11.80 4.74 5.83
N ARG A 125 12.85 5.41 5.35
CA ARG A 125 13.18 6.76 5.85
C ARG A 125 12.12 7.74 5.35
N ARG A 126 11.96 8.85 6.08
CA ARG A 126 11.02 9.92 5.67
C ARG A 126 11.33 10.45 4.27
N ALA A 127 12.61 10.58 3.93
CA ALA A 127 13.03 11.01 2.60
C ALA A 127 12.58 10.01 1.52
N ASP A 128 12.82 8.72 1.73
CA ASP A 128 12.39 7.65 0.81
C ASP A 128 10.87 7.68 0.59
N ARG A 129 10.08 7.91 1.65
CA ARG A 129 8.61 8.02 1.54
C ARG A 129 8.17 9.17 0.64
N VAL A 130 8.78 10.33 0.83
CA VAL A 130 8.47 11.54 0.05
C VAL A 130 8.91 11.35 -1.40
N GLU A 131 10.12 10.88 -1.64
CA GLU A 131 10.65 10.63 -2.99
C GLU A 131 9.82 9.59 -3.74
N TRP A 132 9.46 8.50 -3.05
CA TRP A 132 8.62 7.45 -3.62
C TRP A 132 7.24 7.98 -4.02
N PHE A 133 6.60 8.78 -3.16
CA PHE A 133 5.33 9.41 -3.49
C PHE A 133 5.45 10.36 -4.69
N THR A 134 6.47 11.22 -4.72
CA THR A 134 6.58 12.26 -5.76
C THR A 134 7.14 11.76 -7.09
N SER A 135 7.94 10.69 -7.08
CA SER A 135 8.69 10.24 -8.26
C SER A 135 8.26 8.88 -8.80
N ARG A 136 7.61 8.03 -7.98
CA ARG A 136 7.22 6.66 -8.39
C ARG A 136 5.73 6.51 -8.64
N TRP A 137 4.89 7.33 -8.01
CA TRP A 137 3.47 7.27 -8.27
C TRP A 137 3.21 7.81 -9.67
N SER A 138 2.60 6.97 -10.51
CA SER A 138 2.15 7.39 -11.82
C SER A 138 0.85 8.19 -11.64
N ILE A 139 0.98 9.51 -11.60
CA ILE A 139 -0.15 10.44 -11.60
C ILE A 139 -0.62 10.55 -13.06
N GLY A 140 -1.84 10.07 -13.34
CA GLY A 140 -2.41 9.92 -14.68
C GLY A 140 -3.71 10.67 -14.90
#